data_AF-A0A967W4T9-F1
#
_entry.id   AF-A0A967W4T9-F1
#
_cell.length_a   1.000
_cell.length_b   1.000
_cell.length_c   1.000
_cell.angle_alpha   90.00
_cell.angle_beta   90.00
_cell.angle_gamma   90.00
#
_symmetry.space_group_name_H-M   'P 1'
#
loop_
_entity.id
_entity.type
_entity.pdbx_description
1 polymer ?
#
loop_
_entity_poly.entity_id
_entity_poly.type
_entity_poly.pdbx_seq_one_letter_code
_entity_poly.pdbx_strand_id
1 'polypeptide(L)'
;AMIDLNGIAALRGIRDAEDGVEIGAATTLREIIRDERLRRDYGLLVSAAGVVASPQIRNVGTLGGNLVQDARCWYYRRGLSCYRAGGNTCYADTPQGMNREHCVFGASRCVAVSPSDTATAIAALDATMVVQSVGRQRLVAAEDFFVGPATHITRMTSLEPGEILTAVRI
;
A
#
# COMPACT_ATOMS: atom_id res chain seq x y z
N ALA A 1 -3.02 21.39 -2.02
CA ALA A 1 -2.01 21.58 -0.95
C ALA A 1 -1.38 20.23 -0.63
N MET A 2 -0.14 20.21 -0.16
CA MET A 2 0.50 19.00 0.39
C MET A 2 0.44 19.07 1.92
N ILE A 3 0.12 17.96 2.58
CA ILE A 3 0.01 17.87 4.04
C ILE A 3 1.05 16.86 4.53
N ASP A 4 1.99 17.31 5.36
CA ASP A 4 3.00 16.44 5.96
C ASP A 4 2.45 15.74 7.21
N LEU A 5 2.51 14.41 7.22
CA LEU A 5 2.06 13.56 8.32
C LEU A 5 3.19 13.16 9.28
N ASN A 6 4.45 13.41 8.91
CA ASN A 6 5.61 12.91 9.65
C ASN A 6 5.68 13.46 11.08
N GLY A 7 5.20 14.67 11.33
CA GLY A 7 5.20 15.29 12.67
C GLY A 7 4.21 14.68 13.66
N ILE A 8 3.32 13.78 13.22
CA ILE A 8 2.25 13.24 14.06
C ILE A 8 2.77 12.00 14.80
N ALA A 9 3.15 12.18 16.07
CA ALA A 9 3.73 11.12 16.91
C ALA A 9 2.85 9.87 17.02
N ALA A 10 1.52 10.04 17.06
CA ALA A 10 0.56 8.93 17.15
C ALA A 10 0.60 7.98 15.94
N LEU A 11 1.09 8.44 14.79
CA LEU A 11 1.20 7.61 13.58
C LEU A 11 2.49 6.78 13.53
N ARG A 12 3.38 6.89 14.51
CA ARG A 12 4.68 6.21 14.52
C ARG A 12 4.70 5.07 15.52
N GLY A 13 5.63 4.15 15.32
CA GLY A 13 5.99 3.11 16.26
C GLY A 13 5.18 1.83 16.13
N ILE A 14 5.66 0.83 16.86
CA ILE A 14 5.12 -0.54 16.92
C ILE A 14 4.71 -0.79 18.37
N ARG A 15 3.43 -1.04 18.59
CA ARG A 15 2.82 -1.24 19.91
C ARG A 15 2.26 -2.64 19.99
N ASP A 16 2.24 -3.19 21.19
CA ASP A 16 1.50 -4.41 21.46
C ASP A 16 -0.01 -4.07 21.45
N ALA A 17 -0.80 -4.97 20.90
CA ALA A 17 -2.26 -4.94 20.91
C ALA A 17 -2.78 -6.21 21.61
N GLU A 18 -4.07 -6.24 21.94
CA GLU A 18 -4.68 -7.35 22.69
C GLU A 18 -4.41 -8.72 22.05
N ASP A 19 -4.53 -8.80 20.71
CA ASP A 19 -4.34 -10.03 19.94
C ASP A 19 -3.21 -9.93 18.90
N GLY A 20 -2.19 -9.09 19.15
CA GLY A 20 -1.05 -8.98 18.23
C GLY A 20 -0.31 -7.67 18.32
N VAL A 21 -0.11 -7.00 17.19
CA VAL A 21 0.64 -5.74 17.11
C VAL A 21 -0.11 -4.67 16.32
N GLU A 22 0.01 -3.42 16.78
CA GLU A 22 -0.39 -2.24 16.02
C GLU A 22 0.84 -1.48 15.54
N ILE A 23 0.95 -1.30 14.22
CA ILE A 23 2.04 -0.58 13.58
C ILE A 23 1.48 0.74 13.03
N GLY A 24 1.96 1.86 13.56
CA GLY A 24 1.59 3.18 13.06
C GLY A 24 2.00 3.36 11.60
N ALA A 25 1.15 3.98 10.78
CA ALA A 25 1.35 4.13 9.34
C ALA A 25 2.59 4.96 8.96
N ALA A 26 3.07 5.84 9.85
CA ALA A 26 4.30 6.61 9.68
C ALA A 26 5.55 5.90 10.21
N THR A 27 5.45 4.66 10.67
CA THR A 27 6.61 3.82 11.01
C THR A 27 7.41 3.51 9.76
N THR A 28 8.72 3.72 9.79
CA THR A 28 9.59 3.46 8.64
C THR A 28 9.77 1.96 8.41
N LEU A 29 10.00 1.58 7.15
CA LEU A 29 10.31 0.19 6.82
C LEU A 29 11.59 -0.29 7.52
N ARG A 30 12.56 0.60 7.76
CA ARG A 30 13.75 0.29 8.55
C ARG A 30 13.43 -0.06 10.00
N GLU A 31 12.52 0.66 10.64
CA GLU A 31 12.09 0.35 12.01
C GLU A 31 11.43 -1.02 12.07
N ILE A 32 10.54 -1.32 11.11
CA ILE A 32 9.90 -2.64 10.97
C ILE A 32 10.94 -3.75 10.81
N ILE A 33 11.92 -3.55 9.93
CA ILE A 33 12.98 -4.55 9.68
C ILE A 33 13.80 -4.82 10.94
N ARG A 34 13.95 -3.83 11.83
CA ARG A 34 14.82 -3.92 13.01
C ARG A 34 14.10 -4.43 14.25
N ASP A 35 12.79 -4.27 14.35
CA ASP A 35 12.01 -4.73 15.51
C ASP A 35 12.12 -6.25 15.70
N GLU A 36 12.58 -6.66 16.88
CA GLU A 36 12.83 -8.06 17.22
C GLU A 36 11.53 -8.86 17.42
N ARG A 37 10.45 -8.20 17.89
CA ARG A 37 9.14 -8.84 18.05
C ARG A 37 8.57 -9.16 16.68
N LEU A 38 8.58 -8.19 15.76
CA LEU A 38 8.13 -8.43 14.38
C LEU A 38 8.96 -9.50 13.69
N ARG A 39 10.27 -9.56 13.93
CA ARG A 39 11.12 -10.61 13.34
C ARG A 39 10.75 -12.00 13.84
N ARG A 40 10.40 -12.14 15.13
CA ARG A 40 10.06 -13.41 15.75
C ARG A 40 8.65 -13.88 15.38
N ASP A 41 7.68 -12.97 15.47
CA ASP A 41 6.25 -13.34 15.42
C ASP A 41 5.62 -13.04 14.04
N TYR A 42 6.16 -12.07 13.29
CA TYR A 42 5.62 -11.59 12.00
C TYR A 42 6.71 -11.52 10.92
N GLY A 43 7.57 -12.56 10.85
CA GLY A 43 8.74 -12.60 9.97
C GLY A 43 8.44 -12.42 8.48
N LEU A 44 7.22 -12.72 8.04
CA LEU A 44 6.75 -12.45 6.67
C LEU A 44 6.76 -10.95 6.36
N LEU A 45 6.25 -10.10 7.26
CA LEU A 45 6.27 -8.65 7.09
C LEU A 45 7.71 -8.11 7.07
N VAL A 46 8.55 -8.60 7.98
CA VAL A 46 9.97 -8.19 8.05
C VAL A 46 10.71 -8.55 6.75
N SER A 47 10.47 -9.74 6.21
CA SER A 47 11.07 -10.20 4.96
C SER A 47 10.61 -9.36 3.77
N ALA A 48 9.29 -9.11 3.67
CA ALA A 48 8.71 -8.26 2.62
C ALA A 48 9.25 -6.82 2.70
N ALA A 49 9.29 -6.22 3.90
CA ALA A 49 9.88 -4.90 4.09
C ALA A 49 11.37 -4.86 3.71
N GLY A 50 12.11 -5.94 3.98
CA GLY A 50 13.54 -6.08 3.69
C GLY A 50 13.90 -5.99 2.20
N VAL A 51 13.00 -6.44 1.31
CA VAL A 51 13.22 -6.43 -0.14
C VAL A 51 12.70 -5.16 -0.83
N VAL A 52 11.97 -4.28 -0.12
CA VAL A 52 11.48 -3.03 -0.69
C VAL A 52 12.64 -2.12 -1.08
N ALA A 53 12.86 -1.94 -2.38
CA ALA A 53 13.77 -0.95 -2.94
C ALA A 53 15.20 -0.98 -2.31
N SER A 54 15.77 0.18 -2.00
CA SER A 54 17.11 0.32 -1.41
C SER A 54 17.06 0.68 0.09
N PRO A 55 18.14 0.42 0.86
CA PRO A 55 18.22 0.82 2.27
C PRO A 55 17.91 2.30 2.51
N GLN A 56 18.35 3.20 1.61
CA GLN A 56 18.12 4.64 1.71
C GLN A 56 16.62 4.97 1.59
N ILE A 57 15.92 4.30 0.68
CA ILE A 57 14.47 4.45 0.54
C ILE A 57 13.78 3.91 1.79
N ARG A 58 14.21 2.75 2.32
CA ARG A 58 13.64 2.16 3.54
C ARG A 58 13.87 2.97 4.81
N ASN A 59 14.90 3.82 4.85
CA ASN A 59 15.16 4.72 5.97
C ASN A 59 14.09 5.81 6.14
N VAL A 60 13.41 6.18 5.05
CA VAL A 60 12.43 7.29 5.03
C VAL A 60 11.03 6.84 4.59
N GLY A 61 10.93 5.75 3.84
CA GLY A 61 9.68 5.16 3.41
C GLY A 61 8.93 4.57 4.60
N THR A 62 7.68 4.98 4.76
CA THR A 62 6.80 4.50 5.83
C THR A 62 5.98 3.31 5.40
N LEU A 63 5.46 2.54 6.36
CA LEU A 63 4.55 1.42 6.09
C LEU A 63 3.32 1.91 5.32
N GLY A 64 2.65 2.94 5.83
CA GLY A 64 1.48 3.52 5.18
C GLY A 64 1.80 3.98 3.76
N GLY A 65 2.87 4.76 3.59
CA GLY A 65 3.31 5.22 2.27
C GLY A 65 3.62 4.08 1.29
N ASN A 66 4.16 2.96 1.77
CA ASN A 66 4.40 1.78 0.94
C ASN A 66 3.08 1.10 0.53
N LEU A 67 2.13 0.96 1.45
CA LEU A 67 0.84 0.29 1.21
C LEU A 67 -0.07 1.11 0.28
N VAL A 68 -0.02 2.45 0.34
CA VAL A 68 -0.79 3.34 -0.56
C VAL A 68 0.03 3.86 -1.75
N GLN A 69 1.17 3.24 -2.06
CA GLN A 69 1.98 3.68 -3.21
C GLN A 69 1.26 3.42 -4.54
N ASP A 70 1.54 4.28 -5.53
CA ASP A 70 0.91 4.22 -6.84
C ASP A 70 1.60 3.19 -7.79
N ALA A 71 0.90 2.79 -8.85
CA ALA A 71 1.29 1.79 -9.81
C ALA A 71 2.54 2.22 -10.61
N ARG A 72 3.33 1.24 -11.04
CA ARG A 72 4.57 1.49 -11.80
C ARG A 72 4.43 1.36 -13.31
N CYS A 73 3.21 1.16 -13.84
CA CYS A 73 2.91 1.13 -15.27
C CYS A 73 3.59 2.32 -15.99
N TRP A 74 4.43 2.03 -16.97
CA TRP A 74 5.22 3.07 -17.66
C TRP A 74 4.36 3.99 -18.52
N TYR A 75 3.24 3.51 -19.07
CA TYR A 75 2.30 4.34 -19.82
C TYR A 75 1.63 5.40 -18.92
N TYR A 76 1.19 4.97 -17.73
CA TYR A 76 0.63 5.85 -16.71
C TYR A 76 1.66 6.87 -16.24
N ARG A 77 2.86 6.41 -15.87
CA ARG A 77 3.93 7.30 -15.38
C ARG A 77 4.51 8.23 -16.44
N ARG A 78 4.36 7.90 -17.72
CA ARG A 78 4.69 8.80 -18.85
C ARG A 78 3.66 9.91 -19.04
N GLY A 79 2.51 9.85 -18.35
CA GLY A 79 1.45 10.85 -18.46
C GLY A 79 0.54 10.65 -19.66
N LEU A 80 0.46 9.44 -20.22
CA LEU A 80 -0.54 9.16 -21.26
C LEU A 80 -1.94 9.17 -20.66
N SER A 81 -2.93 9.54 -21.47
CA SER A 81 -4.35 9.54 -21.11
C SER A 81 -4.91 8.11 -21.04
N CYS A 82 -4.41 7.33 -20.08
CA CYS A 82 -4.87 5.98 -19.81
C CYS A 82 -6.02 5.99 -18.78
N TYR A 83 -6.75 4.89 -18.65
CA TYR A 83 -7.85 4.79 -17.68
C TYR A 83 -7.47 5.21 -16.25
N ARG A 84 -6.28 4.84 -15.78
CA ARG A 84 -5.81 5.20 -14.43
C ARG A 84 -5.59 6.71 -14.29
N ALA A 85 -5.22 7.40 -15.37
CA ALA A 85 -5.07 8.85 -15.45
C ALA A 85 -6.40 9.58 -15.82
N GLY A 86 -7.55 8.90 -15.78
CA GLY A 86 -8.85 9.46 -16.15
C GLY A 86 -9.15 9.45 -17.66
N GLY A 87 -8.28 8.85 -18.46
CA GLY A 87 -8.53 8.60 -19.88
C GLY A 87 -9.44 7.40 -20.13
N ASN A 88 -9.48 6.94 -21.37
CA ASN A 88 -10.41 5.89 -21.82
C ASN A 88 -9.73 4.69 -22.51
N THR A 89 -8.41 4.57 -22.39
CA THR A 89 -7.61 3.54 -23.08
C THR A 89 -6.60 2.89 -22.12
N CYS A 90 -6.30 1.60 -22.30
CA CYS A 90 -5.14 0.97 -21.66
C CYS A 90 -4.07 0.68 -22.72
N TYR A 91 -2.99 1.44 -22.68
CA TYR A 91 -1.87 1.26 -23.61
C TYR A 91 -1.01 0.02 -23.32
N ALA A 92 -1.21 -0.59 -22.14
CA ALA A 92 -0.58 -1.85 -21.75
C ALA A 92 -1.44 -3.08 -22.08
N ASP A 93 -2.65 -2.90 -22.63
CA ASP A 93 -3.50 -4.05 -22.89
C ASP A 93 -3.06 -4.79 -24.16
N THR A 94 -3.34 -6.08 -24.17
CA THR A 94 -3.06 -6.99 -25.29
C THR A 94 -3.92 -6.66 -26.51
N PRO A 95 -3.49 -7.03 -27.74
CA PRO A 95 -2.27 -7.76 -28.08
C PRO A 95 -1.06 -6.88 -28.39
N GLN A 96 -1.22 -5.55 -28.46
CA GLN A 96 -0.19 -4.63 -28.95
C GLN A 96 0.59 -3.93 -27.82
N GLY A 97 0.02 -3.84 -26.63
CA GLY A 97 0.66 -3.21 -25.48
C GLY A 97 1.85 -4.03 -24.98
N MET A 98 2.93 -3.35 -24.61
CA MET A 98 3.99 -3.97 -23.83
C MET A 98 3.45 -4.17 -22.42
N ASN A 99 3.44 -5.42 -21.94
CA ASN A 99 2.71 -5.76 -20.72
C ASN A 99 3.39 -6.82 -19.86
N ARG A 100 4.69 -7.08 -20.07
CA ARG A 100 5.45 -8.11 -19.35
C ARG A 100 5.35 -7.97 -17.82
N GLU A 101 5.34 -6.75 -17.29
CA GLU A 101 5.28 -6.44 -15.85
C GLU A 101 3.85 -6.08 -15.37
N HIS A 102 2.83 -6.41 -16.15
CA HIS A 102 1.42 -6.13 -15.85
C HIS A 102 0.70 -7.38 -15.34
N CYS A 103 -0.55 -7.22 -14.89
CA CYS A 103 -1.26 -8.28 -14.18
C CYS A 103 -1.61 -9.46 -15.08
N VAL A 104 -1.52 -10.67 -14.52
CA VAL A 104 -2.09 -11.89 -15.11
C VAL A 104 -3.50 -12.15 -14.58
N PHE A 105 -3.74 -11.86 -13.30
CA PHE A 105 -5.02 -12.06 -12.61
C PHE A 105 -5.63 -10.72 -12.19
N GLY A 106 -6.97 -10.69 -12.06
CA GLY A 106 -7.68 -9.49 -11.61
C GLY A 106 -7.68 -8.33 -12.63
N ALA A 107 -7.32 -8.61 -13.87
CA ALA A 107 -7.34 -7.65 -14.97
C ALA A 107 -8.76 -7.12 -15.22
N SER A 108 -8.85 -5.85 -15.59
CA SER A 108 -10.06 -5.25 -16.16
C SER A 108 -9.63 -4.28 -17.25
N ARG A 109 -10.37 -3.19 -17.46
CA ARG A 109 -9.98 -2.10 -18.37
C ARG A 109 -8.58 -1.54 -18.10
N CYS A 110 -8.02 -1.73 -16.91
CA CYS A 110 -6.62 -1.44 -16.61
C CYS A 110 -5.94 -2.74 -16.17
N VAL A 111 -4.67 -2.92 -16.58
CA VAL A 111 -3.85 -4.11 -16.24
C VAL A 111 -2.67 -3.78 -15.32
N ALA A 112 -2.67 -2.61 -14.69
CA ALA A 112 -1.61 -2.21 -13.77
C ALA A 112 -1.65 -3.02 -12.45
N VAL A 113 -0.47 -3.25 -11.86
CA VAL A 113 -0.31 -3.98 -10.60
C VAL A 113 0.10 -3.05 -9.45
N SER A 114 -0.27 -3.43 -8.23
CA SER A 114 0.35 -2.86 -7.03
C SER A 114 1.81 -3.30 -6.97
N PRO A 115 2.77 -2.38 -6.76
CA PRO A 115 4.19 -2.71 -6.64
C PRO A 115 4.63 -2.94 -5.18
N SER A 116 3.70 -2.99 -4.22
CA SER A 116 4.03 -3.05 -2.79
C SER A 116 4.31 -4.47 -2.33
N ASP A 117 5.57 -4.75 -1.95
CA ASP A 117 5.94 -6.02 -1.33
C ASP A 117 5.21 -6.21 0.02
N THR A 118 5.13 -5.16 0.84
CA THR A 118 4.49 -5.24 2.16
C THR A 118 2.97 -5.40 2.07
N ALA A 119 2.30 -4.91 1.02
CA ALA A 119 0.86 -5.13 0.84
C ALA A 119 0.51 -6.61 0.74
N THR A 120 1.35 -7.39 0.05
CA THR A 120 1.17 -8.85 -0.06
C THR A 120 1.31 -9.51 1.32
N ALA A 121 2.31 -9.13 2.11
CA ALA A 121 2.50 -9.64 3.46
C ALA A 121 1.35 -9.27 4.40
N ILE A 122 0.90 -8.01 4.36
CA ILE A 122 -0.21 -7.51 5.18
C ILE A 122 -1.52 -8.22 4.84
N ALA A 123 -1.80 -8.45 3.55
CA ALA A 123 -2.96 -9.22 3.13
C ALA A 123 -2.88 -10.69 3.58
N ALA A 124 -1.72 -11.33 3.43
CA ALA A 124 -1.52 -12.72 3.84
C ALA A 124 -1.54 -12.96 5.36
N LEU A 125 -1.35 -11.89 6.15
CA LEU A 125 -1.42 -11.92 7.61
C LEU A 125 -2.82 -11.54 8.13
N ASP A 126 -3.84 -11.49 7.26
CA ASP A 126 -5.22 -11.12 7.60
C ASP A 126 -5.33 -9.81 8.41
N ALA A 127 -4.43 -8.88 8.11
CA ALA A 127 -4.30 -7.66 8.89
C ALA A 127 -5.56 -6.77 8.79
N THR A 128 -5.78 -5.96 9.81
CA THR A 128 -6.80 -4.93 9.84
C THR A 128 -6.18 -3.54 9.62
N MET A 129 -6.68 -2.83 8.61
CA MET A 129 -6.28 -1.48 8.25
C MET A 129 -7.09 -0.47 9.06
N VAL A 130 -6.42 0.38 9.84
CA VAL A 130 -7.06 1.43 10.63
C VAL A 130 -7.07 2.72 9.81
N VAL A 131 -8.26 3.12 9.38
CA VAL A 131 -8.48 4.30 8.53
C VAL A 131 -9.22 5.36 9.33
N GLN A 132 -8.73 6.59 9.27
CA GLN A 132 -9.29 7.72 10.00
C GLN A 132 -9.77 8.81 9.03
N SER A 133 -10.94 9.36 9.29
CA SER A 133 -11.39 10.65 8.75
C SER A 133 -11.77 11.58 9.91
N VAL A 134 -12.19 12.80 9.59
CA VAL A 134 -12.72 13.73 10.61
C VAL A 134 -13.90 13.07 11.34
N GLY A 135 -13.78 12.88 12.64
CA GLY A 135 -14.83 12.34 13.51
C GLY A 135 -15.20 10.87 13.33
N ARG A 136 -14.50 10.12 12.46
CA ARG A 136 -14.82 8.70 12.20
C ARG A 136 -13.56 7.87 12.04
N GLN A 137 -13.60 6.66 12.60
CA GLN A 137 -12.62 5.60 12.34
C GLN A 137 -13.32 4.45 11.62
N ARG A 138 -12.63 3.85 10.66
CA ARG A 138 -13.04 2.63 9.97
C ARG A 138 -11.95 1.59 10.11
N LEU A 139 -12.35 0.37 10.42
CA LEU A 139 -11.50 -0.81 10.36
C LEU A 139 -11.85 -1.53 9.06
N VAL A 140 -10.83 -1.87 8.27
CA VAL A 140 -10.99 -2.50 6.95
C VAL A 140 -10.10 -3.73 6.93
N ALA A 141 -10.62 -4.90 6.55
CA ALA A 141 -9.78 -6.06 6.31
C ALA A 141 -8.76 -5.74 5.21
N ALA A 142 -7.53 -6.24 5.31
CA ALA A 142 -6.49 -5.98 4.31
C ALA A 142 -6.93 -6.44 2.91
N GLU A 143 -7.66 -7.55 2.81
CA GLU A 143 -8.24 -8.05 1.55
C GLU A 143 -9.21 -7.07 0.89
N ASP A 144 -9.98 -6.32 1.68
CA ASP A 144 -10.93 -5.32 1.20
C ASP A 144 -10.28 -3.95 0.96
N PHE A 145 -9.12 -3.70 1.59
CA PHE A 145 -8.43 -2.43 1.48
C PHE A 145 -7.77 -2.26 0.11
N PHE A 146 -7.15 -3.32 -0.44
CA PHE A 146 -6.50 -3.28 -1.76
C PHE A 146 -7.51 -3.61 -2.85
N VAL A 147 -7.85 -2.62 -3.68
CA VAL A 147 -8.89 -2.77 -4.69
C VAL A 147 -8.33 -2.81 -6.09
N GLY A 148 -8.86 -3.71 -6.90
CA GLY A 148 -8.53 -3.84 -8.31
C GLY A 148 -9.24 -2.82 -9.20
N PRO A 149 -8.85 -2.77 -10.49
CA PRO A 149 -9.38 -1.80 -11.45
C PRO A 149 -10.86 -1.99 -11.79
N ALA A 150 -11.43 -3.17 -11.51
CA ALA A 150 -12.87 -3.42 -11.64
C ALA A 150 -13.71 -2.64 -10.61
N THR A 151 -13.13 -2.39 -9.42
CA THR A 151 -13.77 -1.63 -8.35
C THR A 151 -13.44 -0.14 -8.47
N HIS A 152 -12.14 0.19 -8.56
CA HIS A 152 -11.66 1.56 -8.73
C HIS A 152 -10.48 1.62 -9.70
N ILE A 153 -10.72 2.13 -10.90
CA ILE A 153 -9.71 2.12 -11.97
C ILE A 153 -8.60 3.16 -11.79
N THR A 154 -8.86 4.23 -11.04
CA THR A 154 -7.93 5.34 -10.79
C THR A 154 -7.21 5.26 -9.44
N ARG A 155 -7.64 4.36 -8.54
CA ARG A 155 -7.05 4.16 -7.21
C ARG A 155 -6.58 2.70 -7.09
N MET A 156 -5.88 2.35 -6.01
CA MET A 156 -5.54 0.95 -5.70
C MET A 156 -5.94 0.56 -4.28
N THR A 157 -6.60 1.49 -3.57
CA THR A 157 -7.07 1.27 -2.21
C THR A 157 -8.50 1.75 -2.06
N SER A 158 -9.18 1.24 -1.03
CA SER A 158 -10.53 1.66 -0.64
C SER A 158 -10.57 2.99 0.12
N LEU A 159 -9.50 3.80 0.09
CA LEU A 159 -9.46 5.09 0.79
C LEU A 159 -10.33 6.11 0.05
N GLU A 160 -11.21 6.76 0.82
CA GLU A 160 -12.05 7.85 0.32
C GLU A 160 -11.43 9.24 0.53
N PRO A 161 -11.90 10.26 -0.20
CA PRO A 161 -11.41 11.63 -0.02
C PRO A 161 -11.48 12.07 1.46
N GLY A 162 -10.34 12.49 1.99
CA GLY A 162 -10.22 12.92 3.40
C GLY A 162 -9.94 11.79 4.39
N GLU A 163 -9.87 10.53 3.95
CA GLU A 163 -9.41 9.41 4.77
C GLU A 163 -7.87 9.28 4.75
N ILE A 164 -7.30 8.87 5.89
CA ILE A 164 -5.87 8.59 6.06
C ILE A 164 -5.74 7.20 6.71
N LEU A 165 -4.86 6.36 6.18
CA LEU A 165 -4.42 5.14 6.86
C LEU A 165 -3.53 5.54 8.04
N THR A 166 -3.95 5.25 9.27
CA THR A 166 -3.26 5.67 10.50
C THR A 166 -2.47 4.54 11.16
N ALA A 167 -2.92 3.30 11.02
CA ALA A 167 -2.23 2.13 11.53
C ALA A 167 -2.60 0.85 10.76
N VAL A 168 -1.81 -0.20 10.99
CA VAL A 168 -2.09 -1.57 10.57
C VAL A 168 -2.01 -2.47 11.81
N ARG A 169 -3.04 -3.30 12.00
CA ARG A 169 -3.10 -4.28 13.09
C ARG A 169 -2.92 -5.66 12.50
N ILE A 170 -2.03 -6.45 13.08
CA ILE A 170 -1.77 -7.84 12.73
C ILE A 170 -1.98 -8.67 13.99
#